data_AF-A0A952U7X6-F1
#
_entry.id   AF-A0A952U7X6-F1
#
_cell.length_a   1.000
_cell.length_b   1.000
_cell.length_c   1.000
_cell.angle_alpha   90.00
_cell.angle_beta   90.00
_cell.angle_gamma   90.00
#
_symmetry.space_group_name_H-M   'P 1'
#
loop_
_entity.id
_entity.type
_entity.pdbx_description
1 polymer ?
#
loop_
_entity_poly.entity_id
_entity_poly.type
_entity_poly.pdbx_seq_one_letter_code
_entity_poly.pdbx_strand_id
1 'polypeptide(L)'
;MGRLLTVHPCPMCNYHVEDELHEGGSGSAVLFLRNHYVLALCNDCHNLVSVLVKNNEQETQDAVRQAQYDIVQLEADAVIGDLRAKDLLPFYRDALDHFKDDYPEAATKCSMCGSDNIDLQLMESSKFDQAEAWIPCPRCEEGRLLIEASGRWD
;
A
#
# COMPACT_ATOMS: atom_id res chain seq x y z
N MET A 1 8.21 -0.45 2.92
CA MET A 1 7.51 -1.73 3.15
C MET A 1 6.02 -1.46 3.21
N GLY A 2 5.24 -2.24 2.46
CA GLY A 2 3.79 -2.17 2.50
C GLY A 2 3.18 -3.36 3.24
N ARG A 3 1.87 -3.30 3.45
CA ARG A 3 1.09 -4.38 4.07
C ARG A 3 0.12 -4.99 3.07
N LEU A 4 -0.02 -6.30 3.20
CA LEU A 4 -1.10 -7.06 2.56
C LEU A 4 -2.27 -7.12 3.53
N LEU A 5 -3.45 -6.80 3.04
CA LEU A 5 -4.67 -6.71 3.83
C LEU A 5 -5.68 -7.75 3.33
N THR A 6 -6.28 -8.46 4.27
CA THR A 6 -7.40 -9.36 4.01
C THR A 6 -8.68 -8.72 4.50
N VAL A 7 -9.73 -8.77 3.67
CA VAL A 7 -11.05 -8.25 3.99
C VAL A 7 -12.00 -9.40 4.21
N HIS A 8 -12.61 -9.43 5.38
CA HIS A 8 -13.65 -10.41 5.69
C HIS A 8 -14.99 -10.00 5.10
N PRO A 9 -15.83 -10.96 4.68
CA PRO A 9 -17.15 -10.65 4.16
C PRO A 9 -17.99 -9.84 5.14
N CYS A 10 -18.76 -8.88 4.62
CA CYS A 10 -19.67 -8.09 5.44
C CYS A 10 -20.73 -9.01 6.08
N PRO A 11 -20.91 -9.03 7.41
CA PRO A 11 -21.83 -9.93 8.08
C PRO A 11 -23.31 -9.64 7.76
N MET A 12 -23.63 -8.43 7.29
CA MET A 12 -25.01 -8.01 6.97
C MET A 12 -25.46 -8.40 5.55
N CYS A 13 -24.59 -8.27 4.54
CA CYS A 13 -24.95 -8.49 3.13
C CYS A 13 -24.07 -9.51 2.40
N ASN A 14 -23.13 -10.16 3.10
CA ASN A 14 -22.15 -11.11 2.55
C ASN A 14 -21.29 -10.56 1.40
N TYR A 15 -21.13 -9.23 1.32
CA TYR A 15 -20.23 -8.62 0.35
C TYR A 15 -18.76 -8.98 0.65
N HIS A 16 -18.04 -9.48 -0.35
CA HIS A 16 -16.61 -9.83 -0.28
C HIS A 16 -15.81 -9.07 -1.34
N VAL A 17 -14.54 -8.81 -1.03
CA VAL A 17 -13.56 -8.21 -1.97
C VAL A 17 -12.72 -9.35 -2.52
N GLU A 18 -12.67 -9.50 -3.85
CA GLU A 18 -11.99 -10.62 -4.51
C GLU A 18 -10.49 -10.41 -4.75
N ASP A 19 -10.01 -9.18 -4.63
CA ASP A 19 -8.65 -8.77 -5.00
C ASP A 19 -7.76 -8.48 -3.79
N GLU A 20 -6.44 -8.51 -3.99
CA GLU A 20 -5.45 -8.21 -2.95
C GLU A 20 -5.41 -6.72 -2.64
N LEU A 21 -5.57 -6.38 -1.36
CA LEU A 21 -5.50 -5.00 -0.90
C LEU A 21 -4.13 -4.68 -0.32
N HIS A 22 -3.56 -3.59 -0.83
CA HIS A 22 -2.26 -3.08 -0.41
C HIS A 22 -2.42 -1.79 0.38
N GLU A 23 -1.56 -1.59 1.37
CA GLU A 23 -1.42 -0.32 2.08
C GLU A 23 0.06 0.01 2.27
N GLY A 24 0.40 1.30 2.23
CA GLY A 24 1.76 1.78 2.32
C GLY A 24 2.51 1.72 0.99
N GLY A 25 3.84 1.75 1.02
CA GLY A 25 4.67 1.78 -0.19
C GLY A 25 5.90 0.88 -0.09
N SER A 26 6.53 0.65 -1.24
CA SER A 26 7.83 -0.01 -1.33
C SER A 26 8.99 0.98 -1.39
N GLY A 27 10.14 0.61 -0.80
CA GLY A 27 11.40 1.34 -1.00
C GLY A 27 12.20 0.83 -2.21
N SER A 28 11.77 -0.28 -2.83
CA SER A 28 12.51 -1.00 -3.87
C SER A 28 12.18 -0.52 -5.29
N ALA A 29 11.16 0.33 -5.46
CA ALA A 29 10.80 0.88 -6.76
C ALA A 29 10.59 2.40 -6.68
N VAL A 30 11.10 3.13 -7.68
CA VAL A 30 11.02 4.61 -7.78
C VAL A 30 9.58 5.10 -7.62
N LEU A 31 8.62 4.37 -8.21
CA LEU A 31 7.21 4.70 -8.14
C LEU A 31 6.72 4.85 -6.70
N PHE A 32 7.16 3.98 -5.78
CA PHE A 32 6.71 3.99 -4.39
C PHE A 32 7.53 4.89 -3.46
N LEU A 33 8.66 5.43 -3.92
CA LEU A 33 9.31 6.54 -3.23
C LEU A 33 8.50 7.85 -3.36
N ARG A 34 7.68 7.94 -4.42
CA ARG A 34 6.85 9.12 -4.74
C ARG A 34 5.38 8.94 -4.42
N ASN A 35 4.94 7.71 -4.19
CA ASN A 35 3.54 7.38 -4.00
C ASN A 35 3.39 6.29 -2.92
N HIS A 36 2.22 6.21 -2.32
CA HIS A 36 1.86 5.13 -1.42
C HIS A 36 0.46 4.61 -1.72
N TYR A 37 0.22 3.33 -1.45
CA TYR A 37 -1.11 2.76 -1.50
C TYR A 37 -1.93 3.23 -0.30
N VAL A 38 -3.17 3.60 -0.59
CA VAL A 38 -4.22 3.84 0.39
C VAL A 38 -5.45 3.02 0.03
N LEU A 39 -6.24 2.67 1.04
CA LEU A 39 -7.55 2.07 0.83
C LEU A 39 -8.57 3.17 0.51
N ALA A 40 -9.45 2.88 -0.43
CA ALA A 40 -10.49 3.80 -0.84
C ALA A 40 -11.75 3.07 -1.32
N LEU A 41 -12.87 3.80 -1.35
CA LEU A 41 -14.12 3.30 -1.92
C LEU A 41 -14.30 3.89 -3.32
N CYS A 42 -14.51 3.04 -4.32
CA CYS A 42 -14.87 3.51 -5.65
C CYS A 42 -16.37 3.83 -5.69
N ASN A 43 -16.71 5.07 -6.02
CA ASN A 43 -18.11 5.53 -6.06
C ASN A 43 -18.91 4.90 -7.22
N ASP A 44 -18.23 4.44 -8.27
CA ASP A 44 -18.92 3.88 -9.44
C ASP A 44 -19.26 2.40 -9.22
N CYS A 45 -18.24 1.58 -8.89
CA CYS A 45 -18.46 0.14 -8.70
C CYS A 45 -18.77 -0.26 -7.25
N HIS A 46 -18.73 0.70 -6.30
CA HIS A 46 -19.00 0.48 -4.88
C HIS A 46 -18.13 -0.65 -4.29
N ASN A 47 -16.86 -0.68 -4.68
CA ASN A 47 -15.89 -1.64 -4.14
C ASN A 47 -14.86 -0.93 -3.28
N LEU A 48 -14.40 -1.62 -2.25
CA LEU A 48 -13.18 -1.27 -1.55
C LEU A 48 -11.99 -1.66 -2.43
N VAL A 49 -11.07 -0.72 -2.63
CA VAL A 49 -9.92 -0.86 -3.53
C VAL A 49 -8.66 -0.30 -2.89
N SER A 50 -7.51 -0.75 -3.39
CA SER A 50 -6.22 -0.15 -3.08
C SER A 50 -5.83 0.76 -4.25
N VAL A 51 -5.55 2.03 -3.96
CA VAL A 51 -5.18 3.04 -4.97
C VAL A 51 -3.85 3.66 -4.63
N LEU A 52 -3.07 3.97 -5.66
CA LEU A 52 -1.77 4.59 -5.51
C LEU A 52 -1.93 6.11 -5.53
N VAL A 53 -1.54 6.78 -4.45
CA VAL A 53 -1.65 8.23 -4.29
C VAL A 53 -0.28 8.87 -4.12
N LYS A 54 -0.14 10.10 -4.61
CA LYS A 54 1.10 10.85 -4.53
C LYS A 54 1.42 11.23 -3.08
N ASN A 55 2.68 11.01 -2.69
CA ASN A 55 3.22 11.45 -1.42
C ASN A 55 3.26 12.99 -1.38
N ASN A 56 2.92 13.58 -0.23
CA ASN A 56 3.31 14.96 0.04
C ASN A 56 4.84 15.07 0.23
N GLU A 57 5.35 16.29 0.38
CA GLU A 57 6.80 16.52 0.50
C GLU A 57 7.41 15.79 1.70
N GLN A 58 6.73 15.82 2.84
CA GLN A 58 7.18 15.16 4.07
C GLN A 58 7.20 13.63 3.90
N GLU A 59 6.11 13.05 3.39
CA GLU A 59 5.99 11.61 3.11
C GLU A 59 7.06 11.14 2.12
N THR A 60 7.37 11.95 1.11
CA THR A 60 8.42 11.66 0.13
C THR A 60 9.80 11.62 0.80
N GLN A 61 10.11 12.62 1.64
CA GLN A 61 11.37 12.65 2.38
C GLN A 61 11.49 11.46 3.33
N ASP A 62 10.39 11.09 3.99
CA ASP A 62 10.36 9.95 4.91
C ASP A 62 10.52 8.62 4.15
N ALA A 63 9.89 8.45 2.98
CA ALA A 63 10.06 7.28 2.12
C ALA A 63 11.51 7.11 1.64
N VAL A 64 12.15 8.19 1.18
CA VAL A 64 13.56 8.18 0.77
C VAL A 64 14.47 7.86 1.96
N ARG A 65 14.22 8.46 3.13
CA ARG A 65 15.00 8.19 4.35
C ARG A 65 14.85 6.73 4.78
N GLN A 66 13.64 6.18 4.72
CA GLN A 66 13.39 4.78 5.04
C GLN A 66 14.10 3.84 4.07
N ALA A 67 14.05 4.11 2.76
CA ALA A 67 14.76 3.29 1.77
C ALA A 67 16.28 3.31 1.98
N GLN A 68 16.86 4.45 2.37
CA GLN A 68 18.27 4.54 2.75
C GLN A 68 18.60 3.71 4.00
N TYR A 69 17.72 3.72 5.00
CA TYR A 69 17.87 2.90 6.20
C TYR A 69 17.77 1.40 5.86
N ASP A 70 16.80 1.01 5.03
CA ASP A 70 16.60 -0.36 4.59
C ASP A 70 17.83 -0.89 3.83
N ILE A 71 18.49 -0.06 3.01
CA ILE A 71 19.76 -0.43 2.34
C ILE A 71 20.83 -0.82 3.36
N VAL A 72 21.02 -0.03 4.42
CA VAL A 72 22.03 -0.33 5.45
C VAL A 72 21.74 -1.66 6.13
N GLN A 73 20.46 -1.92 6.41
CA GLN A 73 20.03 -3.18 7.01
C GLN A 73 20.24 -4.37 6.06
N LEU A 74 19.81 -4.23 4.80
CA LEU A 74 19.98 -5.26 3.76
C LEU A 74 21.46 -5.53 3.47
N GLU A 75 22.34 -4.52 3.55
CA GLU A 75 23.79 -4.71 3.44
C GLU A 75 24.33 -5.56 4.59
N ALA A 76 23.93 -5.27 5.83
CA ALA A 76 24.32 -6.05 7.00
C ALA A 76 23.84 -7.51 6.88
N ASP A 77 22.60 -7.71 6.46
CA ASP A 77 21.98 -9.03 6.29
C ASP A 77 22.63 -9.82 5.13
N ALA A 78 22.97 -9.13 4.03
CA ALA A 78 23.69 -9.74 2.90
C ALA A 78 25.11 -10.20 3.28
N VAL A 79 25.81 -9.47 4.16
CA VAL A 79 27.15 -9.85 4.65
C VAL A 79 27.10 -11.13 5.48
N ILE A 80 26.06 -11.34 6.30
CA ILE A 80 25.88 -12.57 7.07
C ILE A 80 25.32 -13.74 6.25
N GLY A 81 25.06 -13.53 4.96
CA GLY A 81 24.71 -14.57 4.01
C GLY A 81 23.22 -14.69 3.67
N ASP A 82 22.39 -13.72 4.06
CA ASP A 82 20.98 -13.69 3.66
C ASP A 82 20.85 -13.51 2.14
N LEU A 83 20.25 -14.50 1.47
CA LEU A 83 20.08 -14.50 0.01
C LEU A 83 19.00 -13.50 -0.43
N ARG A 84 17.91 -13.35 0.33
CA ARG A 84 16.87 -12.38 0.02
C ARG A 84 17.43 -10.97 0.10
N ALA A 85 18.25 -10.68 1.11
CA ALA A 85 18.87 -9.37 1.25
C ALA A 85 19.79 -9.04 0.05
N LYS A 86 20.57 -10.02 -0.43
CA LYS A 86 21.41 -9.86 -1.63
C LYS A 86 20.59 -9.60 -2.89
N ASP A 87 19.44 -10.26 -3.02
CA ASP A 87 18.58 -10.11 -4.20
C ASP A 87 17.82 -8.77 -4.18
N LEU A 88 17.40 -8.28 -3.00
CA LEU A 88 16.65 -7.02 -2.86
C LEU A 88 17.52 -5.76 -2.93
N LEU A 89 18.76 -5.83 -2.44
CA LEU A 89 19.64 -4.66 -2.32
C LEU A 89 19.85 -3.88 -3.64
N PRO A 90 20.04 -4.52 -4.82
CA PRO A 90 20.15 -3.81 -6.09
C PRO A 90 18.92 -2.96 -6.43
N PHE A 91 17.71 -3.45 -6.14
CA PHE A 91 16.47 -2.74 -6.45
C PHE A 91 16.31 -1.45 -5.63
N TYR A 92 16.62 -1.51 -4.33
CA TYR A 92 16.59 -0.32 -3.47
C TYR A 92 17.60 0.75 -3.91
N ARG A 93 18.82 0.34 -4.29
CA ARG A 93 19.83 1.26 -4.80
C ARG A 93 19.41 1.89 -6.11
N ASP A 94 18.93 1.07 -7.05
CA ASP A 94 18.42 1.52 -8.34
C ASP A 94 17.28 2.53 -8.17
N ALA A 95 16.35 2.28 -7.25
CA ALA A 95 15.25 3.17 -6.94
C ALA A 95 15.72 4.55 -6.42
N LEU A 96 16.76 4.60 -5.57
CA LEU A 96 17.31 5.86 -5.09
C LEU A 96 18.11 6.61 -6.16
N ASP A 97 18.90 5.89 -6.96
CA ASP A 97 19.71 6.47 -8.02
C ASP A 97 18.85 7.16 -9.09
N HIS A 98 17.72 6.54 -9.44
CA HIS A 98 16.76 7.07 -10.41
C HIS A 98 15.62 7.87 -9.78
N PHE A 99 15.66 8.15 -8.47
CA PHE A 99 14.58 8.89 -7.79
C PHE A 99 14.35 10.29 -8.37
N LYS A 100 15.40 10.93 -8.92
CA LYS A 100 15.31 12.27 -9.52
C LYS A 100 14.82 12.26 -10.97
N ASP A 101 14.71 11.10 -11.60
CA ASP A 101 14.29 10.99 -12.98
C ASP A 101 12.80 11.29 -13.13
N ASP A 102 12.37 11.71 -14.31
CA ASP A 102 10.96 12.00 -14.55
C ASP A 102 10.17 10.68 -14.67
N TYR A 103 9.72 10.17 -13.52
CA TYR A 103 8.82 9.03 -13.43
C TYR A 103 7.36 9.47 -13.49
N PRO A 104 6.52 8.82 -14.32
CA PRO A 104 5.11 9.16 -14.41
C PRO A 104 4.45 9.06 -13.02
N GLU A 105 3.75 10.12 -12.63
CA GLU A 105 2.93 10.11 -11.42
C GLU A 105 1.85 9.04 -11.55
N ALA A 106 1.59 8.32 -10.46
CA ALA A 106 0.51 7.35 -10.45
C ALA A 106 -0.82 8.07 -10.62
N ALA A 107 -1.65 7.60 -11.55
CA ALA A 107 -3.03 8.05 -11.64
C ALA A 107 -3.86 7.25 -10.62
N THR A 108 -4.49 7.96 -9.68
CA THR A 108 -5.44 7.37 -8.74
C THR A 108 -6.63 6.79 -9.52
N LYS A 109 -6.60 5.48 -9.78
CA LYS A 109 -7.66 4.75 -10.49
C LYS A 109 -8.13 3.56 -9.69
N CYS A 110 -9.42 3.25 -9.81
CA CYS A 110 -10.01 2.06 -9.24
C CYS A 110 -9.30 0.82 -9.80
N SER A 111 -8.66 0.02 -8.95
CA SER A 111 -8.03 -1.24 -9.38
C SER A 111 -9.04 -2.22 -10.00
N MET A 112 -10.32 -2.12 -9.63
CA MET A 112 -11.38 -3.00 -10.10
C MET A 112 -12.04 -2.57 -11.41
N CYS A 113 -12.39 -1.28 -11.57
CA CYS A 113 -13.16 -0.79 -12.72
C CYS A 113 -12.46 0.29 -13.55
N GLY A 114 -11.28 0.76 -13.13
CA GLY A 114 -10.51 1.79 -13.83
C GLY A 114 -11.06 3.22 -13.72
N SER A 115 -12.10 3.44 -12.90
CA SER A 115 -12.67 4.77 -12.67
C SER A 115 -11.75 5.69 -11.86
N ASP A 116 -11.80 6.98 -12.17
CA ASP A 116 -11.12 8.05 -11.44
C ASP A 116 -11.97 8.59 -10.25
N ASN A 117 -13.22 8.11 -10.10
CA ASN A 117 -14.16 8.54 -9.06
C ASN A 117 -13.95 7.75 -7.75
N ILE A 118 -12.86 8.09 -7.05
CA ILE A 118 -12.41 7.42 -5.82
C ILE A 118 -12.65 8.33 -4.61
N ASP A 119 -13.46 7.87 -3.65
CA ASP A 119 -13.60 8.53 -2.35
C ASP A 119 -12.49 8.07 -1.42
N LEU A 120 -11.59 9.00 -1.09
CA LEU A 120 -10.45 8.77 -0.20
C LEU A 120 -10.93 8.84 1.25
N GLN A 121 -11.41 7.72 1.78
CA GLN A 121 -11.49 7.57 3.23
C GLN A 121 -10.10 7.24 3.75
N LEU A 122 -9.32 8.28 4.09
CA LEU A 122 -8.00 8.12 4.70
C LEU A 122 -8.13 7.39 6.04
N MET A 123 -7.76 6.12 6.03
CA MET A 123 -7.78 5.27 7.22
C MET A 123 -6.39 5.26 7.86
N GLU A 124 -6.36 5.46 9.18
CA GLU A 124 -5.11 5.39 9.92
C GLU A 124 -4.56 3.96 9.89
N SER A 125 -3.37 3.86 9.30
CA SER A 125 -2.57 2.65 9.13
C SER A 125 -2.41 1.83 10.42
N SER A 126 -2.35 2.48 11.59
CA SER A 126 -2.21 1.84 12.90
C SER A 126 -3.38 0.94 13.31
N LYS A 127 -4.55 1.08 12.68
CA LYS A 127 -5.76 0.34 13.06
C LYS A 127 -5.81 -1.08 12.52
N PHE A 128 -5.06 -1.40 11.47
CA PHE A 128 -5.04 -2.73 10.86
C PHE A 128 -4.25 -3.76 11.71
N ASP A 129 -3.34 -3.30 12.55
CA ASP A 129 -2.49 -4.19 13.37
C ASP A 129 -3.22 -4.76 14.60
N GLN A 130 -4.38 -4.19 14.97
CA GLN A 130 -5.14 -4.58 16.17
C GLN A 130 -6.36 -5.47 15.85
N ALA A 131 -6.53 -5.96 14.62
CA ALA A 131 -7.68 -6.77 14.19
C ALA A 131 -9.07 -6.10 14.40
N GLU A 132 -9.11 -4.77 14.50
CA GLU A 132 -10.34 -4.01 14.79
C GLU A 132 -10.67 -2.94 13.73
N ALA A 133 -10.01 -2.96 12.57
CA ALA A 133 -10.33 -2.02 11.49
C ALA A 133 -11.67 -2.39 10.83
N TRP A 134 -12.77 -1.96 11.45
CA TRP A 134 -14.11 -2.03 10.89
C TRP A 134 -14.40 -0.79 10.05
N ILE A 135 -14.71 -1.00 8.77
CA ILE A 135 -15.01 0.08 7.84
C ILE A 135 -16.46 0.00 7.34
N PRO A 136 -17.09 1.11 6.91
CA PRO A 136 -18.41 1.06 6.29
C PRO A 136 -18.47 0.08 5.12
N CYS A 137 -19.49 -0.78 5.08
CA CYS A 137 -19.71 -1.63 3.92
C CYS A 137 -20.21 -0.76 2.75
N PRO A 138 -19.58 -0.79 1.57
CA PRO A 138 -20.01 0.03 0.43
C PRO A 138 -21.33 -0.43 -0.20
N ARG A 139 -21.86 -1.59 0.21
CA ARG A 139 -23.10 -2.18 -0.33
C ARG A 139 -24.32 -2.05 0.57
N CYS A 140 -24.15 -1.75 1.85
CA CYS A 140 -25.28 -1.61 2.78
C CYS A 140 -24.95 -0.66 3.93
N GLU A 141 -25.94 0.13 4.36
CA GLU A 141 -25.76 1.20 5.36
C GLU A 141 -25.45 0.64 6.76
N GLU A 142 -26.06 -0.49 7.11
CA GLU A 142 -25.97 -1.14 8.41
C GLU A 142 -24.70 -2.01 8.56
N GLY A 143 -24.04 -2.33 7.45
CA GLY A 143 -22.91 -3.25 7.42
C GLY A 143 -21.56 -2.61 7.68
N ARG A 144 -20.61 -3.44 8.12
CA ARG A 144 -19.20 -3.10 8.25
C ARG A 144 -18.34 -4.22 7.70
N LEU A 145 -17.17 -3.90 7.15
CA LEU A 145 -16.15 -4.86 6.73
C LEU A 145 -15.04 -4.88 7.77
N LEU A 146 -14.62 -6.07 8.18
CA LEU A 146 -13.43 -6.26 9.01
C LEU A 146 -12.21 -6.40 8.11
N ILE A 147 -11.17 -5.61 8.37
CA ILE A 147 -9.90 -5.64 7.65
C ILE A 147 -8.78 -6.04 8.62
N GLU A 148 -7.97 -7.00 8.21
CA GLU A 148 -6.84 -7.50 8.99
C GLU A 148 -5.56 -7.49 8.16
N ALA A 149 -4.42 -7.20 8.81
CA ALA A 149 -3.11 -7.39 8.18
C ALA A 149 -2.81 -8.89 8.05
N SER A 150 -2.66 -9.38 6.83
CA SER A 150 -2.35 -10.78 6.55
C SER A 150 -0.86 -11.02 6.26
N GLY A 151 -0.11 -9.96 5.98
CA GLY A 151 1.32 -10.05 5.72
C GLY A 151 1.97 -8.71 5.40
N ARG A 152 3.21 -8.79 4.90
CA ARG A 152 4.00 -7.65 4.45
C ARG A 152 4.60 -7.95 3.08
N TRP A 153 4.80 -6.90 2.29
CA TRP A 153 5.40 -6.98 0.96
C TRP A 153 6.44 -5.88 0.76
N ASP A 154 7.35 -6.14 -0.17
CA ASP A 154 8.52 -5.33 -0.53
C ASP A 154 8.56 -5.08 -2.02
#